data_AF-A0A0F7F940-F1
#
_entry.id   AF-A0A0F7F940-F1
#
_cell.length_a   1.000
_cell.length_b   1.000
_cell.length_c   1.000
_cell.angle_alpha   90.00
_cell.angle_beta   90.00
_cell.angle_gamma   90.00
#
_symmetry.space_group_name_H-M   'P 1'
#
loop_
_entity.id
_entity.type
_entity.pdbx_description
1 polymer ?
#
loop_
_entity_poly.entity_id
_entity_poly.type
_entity_poly.pdbx_seq_one_letter_code
_entity_poly.pdbx_strand_id
1 'polypeptide(L)'
;MPEAGNQAAWSAGTSADQLQQYERTYTMNLGPKHGWGKWFRWLGAKDYQVQSSGEALVIKGIFPEGSGETESRTYIPLSHGLFQDQSSGDTLSFQQENGSWKLAFTQGVSIDEKPAWWRHPATAFAVYAAVGLLWIFLFIIGIFRCLLRFILRKKQALPGPVAWMATLFTVFLIGQLLYGNSEVFTRGYPMWYAWGFSSLPLLALAGAIVLGVRTFSARKSSTGQKRRLQTCFSAVTCLICLFYTIFLYYWNMLSIHYS
;
A
#
# COMPACT_ATOMS: atom_id res chain seq x y z
N MET A 1 12.59 -45.05 -41.03
CA MET A 1 12.25 -43.78 -41.72
C MET A 1 11.64 -42.86 -40.68
N PRO A 2 12.32 -41.78 -40.26
CA PRO A 2 11.71 -40.77 -39.39
C PRO A 2 10.95 -39.77 -40.25
N GLU A 3 9.69 -39.51 -39.89
CA GLU A 3 8.84 -38.53 -40.53
C GLU A 3 9.43 -37.13 -40.40
N ALA A 4 9.56 -36.48 -41.56
CA ALA A 4 10.04 -35.13 -41.70
C ALA A 4 9.12 -34.14 -40.98
N GLY A 5 9.75 -33.23 -40.23
CA GLY A 5 9.07 -32.19 -39.49
C GLY A 5 8.27 -31.25 -40.39
N ASN A 6 7.02 -31.04 -40.02
CA ASN A 6 6.30 -29.81 -40.33
C ASN A 6 6.61 -28.80 -39.22
N GLN A 7 7.83 -28.26 -39.22
CA GLN A 7 8.05 -26.93 -38.68
C GLN A 7 7.39 -25.96 -39.65
N ALA A 8 6.11 -25.68 -39.42
CA ALA A 8 5.45 -24.52 -40.02
C ALA A 8 6.24 -23.29 -39.55
N ALA A 9 7.11 -22.80 -40.43
CA ALA A 9 7.76 -21.52 -40.32
C ALA A 9 6.68 -20.44 -40.33
N TRP A 10 6.25 -20.01 -39.14
CA TRP A 10 5.44 -18.82 -38.97
C TRP A 10 6.36 -17.60 -39.08
N SER A 11 6.77 -17.27 -40.31
CA SER A 11 7.18 -15.92 -40.66
C SER A 11 5.93 -15.13 -41.03
N ALA A 12 5.20 -14.64 -40.02
CA ALA A 12 4.11 -13.69 -40.23
C ALA A 12 4.36 -12.53 -39.27
N GLY A 13 4.76 -11.39 -39.84
CA GLY A 13 4.97 -10.15 -39.10
C GLY A 13 3.76 -9.88 -38.21
N THR A 14 3.99 -9.79 -36.91
CA THR A 14 2.96 -9.36 -35.98
C THR A 14 2.70 -7.90 -36.30
N SER A 15 1.56 -7.60 -36.93
CA SER A 15 1.26 -6.23 -37.34
C SER A 15 1.15 -5.33 -36.10
N ALA A 16 1.49 -4.04 -36.24
CA ALA A 16 1.44 -3.07 -35.14
C ALA A 16 0.07 -3.07 -34.41
N ASP A 17 -1.02 -3.27 -35.15
CA ASP A 17 -2.38 -3.35 -34.61
C ASP A 17 -2.60 -4.56 -33.68
N GLN A 18 -1.88 -5.67 -33.89
CA GLN A 18 -1.91 -6.83 -33.00
C GLN A 18 -1.09 -6.61 -31.73
N LEU A 19 -0.14 -5.68 -31.73
CA LEU A 19 0.67 -5.35 -30.56
C LEU A 19 -0.01 -4.34 -29.63
N GLN A 20 -0.90 -3.51 -30.15
CA GLN A 20 -1.70 -2.56 -29.37
C GLN A 20 -2.49 -3.25 -28.24
N GLN A 21 -2.89 -4.51 -28.42
CA GLN A 21 -3.61 -5.24 -27.39
C GLN A 21 -2.81 -5.45 -26.09
N TYR A 22 -1.48 -5.27 -26.12
CA TYR A 22 -0.58 -5.39 -24.96
C TYR A 22 -0.17 -4.03 -24.38
N GLU A 23 -0.57 -2.92 -25.01
CA GLU A 23 -0.21 -1.56 -24.58
C GLU A 23 -0.92 -1.16 -23.29
N ARG A 24 -0.24 -1.31 -22.16
CA ARG A 24 -0.75 -0.94 -20.85
C ARG A 24 0.39 -0.56 -19.91
N THR A 25 0.02 -0.03 -18.75
CA THR A 25 0.95 0.03 -17.61
C THR A 25 0.76 -1.20 -16.74
N TYR A 26 1.86 -1.88 -16.42
CA TYR A 26 1.91 -3.04 -15.54
C TYR A 26 2.64 -2.66 -14.26
N THR A 27 2.12 -3.01 -13.08
CA THR A 27 2.70 -2.60 -11.80
C THR A 27 3.23 -3.81 -11.04
N MET A 28 4.55 -3.94 -10.94
CA MET A 28 5.19 -5.00 -10.16
C MET A 28 5.08 -4.63 -8.69
N ASN A 29 4.38 -5.44 -7.92
CA ASN A 29 4.26 -5.25 -6.48
C ASN A 29 5.18 -6.22 -5.74
N LEU A 30 5.82 -5.76 -4.66
CA LEU A 30 6.44 -6.65 -3.69
C LEU A 30 5.33 -7.35 -2.91
N GLY A 31 5.08 -8.61 -3.22
CA GLY A 31 4.15 -9.47 -2.50
C GLY A 31 4.85 -10.21 -1.36
N PRO A 32 4.32 -10.23 -0.13
CA PRO A 32 4.88 -11.07 0.92
C PRO A 32 4.67 -12.56 0.61
N LYS A 33 5.57 -13.42 1.09
CA LYS A 33 5.43 -14.89 1.01
C LYS A 33 4.43 -15.47 2.03
N HIS A 34 3.85 -14.63 2.89
CA HIS A 34 2.95 -14.99 4.00
C HIS A 34 1.80 -13.97 4.12
N GLY A 35 0.73 -14.31 4.85
CA GLY A 35 -0.49 -13.48 4.99
C GLY A 35 -0.29 -12.07 5.59
N TRP A 36 0.88 -11.80 6.15
CA TRP A 36 1.31 -10.49 6.62
C TRP A 36 2.08 -9.72 5.56
N GLY A 37 1.87 -8.40 5.46
CA GLY A 37 2.69 -7.53 4.60
C GLY A 37 2.03 -7.09 3.30
N LYS A 38 0.70 -7.16 3.17
CA LYS A 38 -0.03 -6.65 2.00
C LYS A 38 0.29 -5.17 1.70
N TRP A 39 0.64 -4.41 2.73
CA TRP A 39 1.08 -3.02 2.62
C TRP A 39 2.48 -2.82 2.00
N PHE A 40 3.33 -3.86 1.87
CA PHE A 40 4.60 -3.75 1.11
C PHE A 40 4.39 -3.46 -0.37
N ARG A 41 3.19 -3.80 -0.88
CA ARG A 41 2.75 -3.39 -2.22
C ARG A 41 2.84 -1.88 -2.41
N TRP A 42 2.85 -1.08 -1.34
CA TRP A 42 3.00 0.38 -1.43
C TRP A 42 4.43 0.86 -1.63
N LEU A 43 5.41 0.15 -1.06
CA LEU A 43 6.78 0.65 -0.87
C LEU A 43 7.74 0.29 -2.00
N GLY A 44 7.42 -0.73 -2.80
CA GLY A 44 8.29 -1.21 -3.86
C GLY A 44 7.58 -1.44 -5.19
N ALA A 45 6.45 -0.76 -5.40
CA ALA A 45 5.74 -0.87 -6.66
C ALA A 45 6.55 -0.20 -7.79
N LYS A 46 6.82 -0.95 -8.86
CA LYS A 46 7.48 -0.44 -10.06
C LYS A 46 6.51 -0.54 -11.24
N ASP A 47 6.23 0.60 -11.86
CA ASP A 47 5.42 0.68 -13.07
C ASP A 47 6.30 0.39 -14.30
N TYR A 48 5.81 -0.47 -15.18
CA TYR A 48 6.36 -0.78 -16.50
C TYR A 48 5.36 -0.33 -17.55
N GLN A 49 5.78 0.61 -18.40
CA GLN A 49 4.96 1.08 -19.51
C GLN A 49 5.28 0.26 -20.74
N VAL A 50 4.28 -0.40 -21.31
CA VAL A 50 4.40 -1.18 -22.54
C VAL A 50 3.75 -0.37 -23.66
N GLN A 51 4.51 -0.12 -24.72
CA GLN A 51 4.06 0.59 -25.93
C GLN A 51 4.45 -0.22 -27.16
N SER A 52 3.62 -0.24 -28.19
CA SER A 52 4.00 -0.79 -29.49
C SER A 52 4.85 0.23 -30.25
N SER A 53 5.85 -0.26 -30.97
CA SER A 53 6.70 0.55 -31.86
C SER A 53 7.00 -0.29 -33.10
N GLY A 54 6.20 -0.11 -34.15
CA GLY A 54 6.26 -0.93 -35.35
C GLY A 54 5.90 -2.39 -35.05
N GLU A 55 6.83 -3.31 -35.32
CA GLU A 55 6.67 -4.76 -35.09
C GLU A 55 7.25 -5.23 -33.75
N ALA A 56 7.62 -4.30 -32.87
CA ALA A 56 8.19 -4.61 -31.56
C ALA A 56 7.42 -3.93 -30.42
N LEU A 57 7.60 -4.44 -29.20
CA LEU A 57 7.16 -3.79 -27.97
C LEU A 57 8.33 -3.05 -27.32
N VAL A 58 8.10 -1.81 -26.91
CA VAL A 58 9.02 -1.03 -26.10
C VAL A 58 8.50 -1.01 -24.67
N ILE A 59 9.30 -1.52 -23.74
CA ILE A 59 8.96 -1.57 -22.32
C ILE A 59 9.89 -0.64 -21.57
N LYS A 60 9.30 0.35 -20.88
CA LYS A 60 10.01 1.34 -20.07
C LYS A 60 9.74 1.09 -18.59
N GLY A 61 10.80 0.90 -17.80
CA GLY A 61 10.69 0.63 -16.36
C GLY A 61 12.05 0.40 -15.70
N ILE A 62 12.04 0.07 -14.40
CA ILE A 62 13.27 -0.21 -13.64
C ILE A 62 13.46 -1.73 -13.53
N PHE A 63 14.20 -2.29 -14.48
CA PHE A 63 14.45 -3.73 -14.57
C PHE A 63 15.30 -4.25 -13.40
N PRO A 64 15.06 -5.47 -12.92
CA PRO A 64 15.76 -6.03 -11.75
C PRO A 64 17.26 -6.26 -11.98
N GLU A 65 17.67 -6.45 -13.22
CA GLU A 65 19.08 -6.65 -13.61
C GLU A 65 19.80 -5.36 -14.04
N GLY A 66 19.07 -4.24 -14.10
CA GLY A 66 19.59 -2.95 -14.56
C GLY A 66 20.35 -2.16 -13.50
N SER A 67 20.75 -0.94 -13.84
CA SER A 67 21.47 -0.02 -12.94
C SER A 67 20.64 0.51 -11.76
N GLY A 68 19.33 0.22 -11.75
CA GLY A 68 18.35 0.83 -10.84
C GLY A 68 17.70 2.09 -11.41
N GLU A 69 18.09 2.53 -12.61
CA GLU A 69 17.45 3.63 -13.34
C GLU A 69 16.30 3.13 -14.23
N THR A 70 15.50 4.09 -14.73
CA THR A 70 14.45 3.77 -15.70
C THR A 70 15.09 3.52 -17.07
N GLU A 71 15.09 2.27 -17.50
CA GLU A 71 15.59 1.85 -18.79
C GLU A 71 14.42 1.60 -19.76
N SER A 72 14.71 1.61 -21.05
CA SER A 72 13.78 1.24 -22.11
C SER A 72 14.36 0.06 -22.87
N ARG A 73 13.61 -1.04 -22.97
CA ARG A 73 14.03 -2.26 -23.65
C ARG A 73 13.06 -2.63 -24.77
N THR A 74 13.60 -3.12 -25.87
CA THR A 74 12.84 -3.47 -27.06
C THR A 74 12.70 -4.98 -27.15
N TYR A 75 11.46 -5.44 -27.32
CA TYR A 75 11.09 -6.84 -27.32
C TYR A 75 10.45 -7.22 -28.65
N ILE A 76 11.02 -8.23 -29.30
CA ILE A 76 10.59 -8.73 -30.61
C ILE A 76 9.68 -9.95 -30.38
N PRO A 77 8.56 -10.08 -31.11
CA PRO A 77 7.66 -11.22 -30.96
C PRO A 77 8.34 -12.53 -31.37
N LEU A 78 8.25 -13.55 -30.51
CA LEU A 78 8.65 -14.93 -30.82
C LEU A 78 7.43 -15.78 -31.18
N SER A 79 6.35 -15.62 -30.42
CA SER A 79 5.07 -16.29 -30.64
C SER A 79 3.96 -15.50 -29.95
N HIS A 80 2.71 -15.96 -30.06
CA HIS A 80 1.58 -15.23 -29.50
C HIS A 80 1.75 -14.99 -27.99
N GLY A 81 1.83 -13.71 -27.61
CA GLY A 81 2.03 -13.31 -26.22
C GLY A 81 3.42 -13.63 -25.65
N LEU A 82 4.40 -14.05 -26.46
CA LEU A 82 5.79 -14.32 -26.03
C LEU A 82 6.76 -13.46 -26.84
N PHE A 83 7.63 -12.74 -26.14
CA PHE A 83 8.56 -11.81 -26.75
C PHE A 83 9.97 -12.00 -26.19
N GLN A 84 10.98 -11.60 -26.97
CA GLN A 84 12.39 -11.69 -26.61
C GLN A 84 13.05 -10.32 -26.65
N ASP A 85 13.83 -10.00 -25.62
CA ASP A 85 14.67 -8.81 -25.56
C ASP A 85 15.70 -8.87 -26.68
N GLN A 86 15.75 -7.82 -27.49
CA GLN A 86 16.71 -7.72 -28.60
C GLN A 86 18.17 -7.69 -28.12
N SER A 87 18.42 -7.25 -26.88
CA SER A 87 19.75 -7.03 -26.34
C SER A 87 20.26 -8.18 -25.45
N SER A 88 19.45 -8.65 -24.49
CA SER A 88 19.86 -9.69 -23.52
C SER A 88 19.43 -11.11 -23.92
N GLY A 89 18.44 -11.24 -24.82
CA GLY A 89 17.83 -12.52 -25.17
C GLY A 89 16.82 -13.04 -24.14
N ASP A 90 16.54 -12.28 -23.07
CA ASP A 90 15.52 -12.64 -22.07
C ASP A 90 14.12 -12.67 -22.68
N THR A 91 13.26 -13.55 -22.20
CA THR A 91 11.88 -13.60 -22.68
C THR A 91 10.88 -13.07 -21.67
N LEU A 92 9.82 -12.46 -22.19
CA LEU A 92 8.65 -12.07 -21.44
C LEU A 92 7.41 -12.69 -22.07
N SER A 93 6.40 -12.93 -21.25
CA SER A 93 5.11 -13.41 -21.72
C SER A 93 3.96 -12.57 -21.19
N PHE A 94 2.92 -12.41 -22.02
CA PHE A 94 1.65 -11.82 -21.65
C PHE A 94 0.59 -12.91 -21.58
N GLN A 95 -0.13 -12.96 -20.47
CA GLN A 95 -1.21 -13.92 -20.25
C GLN A 95 -2.43 -13.19 -19.69
N GLN A 96 -3.63 -13.65 -20.04
CA GLN A 96 -4.86 -13.13 -19.47
C GLN A 96 -5.39 -14.10 -18.41
N GLU A 97 -5.55 -13.64 -17.18
CA GLU A 97 -6.06 -14.45 -16.06
C GLU A 97 -7.20 -13.68 -15.39
N ASN A 98 -8.36 -14.33 -15.25
CA ASN A 98 -9.58 -13.71 -14.69
C ASN A 98 -9.98 -12.38 -15.36
N GLY A 99 -9.73 -12.25 -16.66
CA GLY A 99 -10.04 -11.05 -17.45
C GLY A 99 -9.00 -9.93 -17.37
N SER A 100 -7.97 -10.04 -16.54
CA SER A 100 -6.88 -9.06 -16.43
C SER A 100 -5.63 -9.55 -17.16
N TRP A 101 -4.91 -8.64 -17.81
CA TRP A 101 -3.60 -8.96 -18.38
C TRP A 101 -2.53 -9.03 -17.30
N LYS A 102 -1.60 -9.97 -17.49
CA LYS A 102 -0.41 -10.17 -16.67
C LYS A 102 0.83 -10.25 -17.56
N LEU A 103 1.89 -9.61 -17.13
CA LEU A 103 3.22 -9.65 -17.75
C LEU A 103 4.13 -10.53 -16.88
N ALA A 104 4.70 -11.59 -17.43
CA ALA A 104 5.61 -12.47 -16.72
C ALA A 104 7.01 -12.47 -17.35
N PHE A 105 8.04 -12.19 -16.54
CA PHE A 105 9.44 -12.37 -16.91
C PHE A 105 9.86 -13.83 -16.70
N THR A 106 10.84 -14.32 -17.47
CA THR A 106 11.44 -15.68 -17.35
C THR A 106 11.88 -16.06 -15.94
N GLN A 107 12.17 -15.08 -15.10
CA GLN A 107 12.56 -15.27 -13.71
C GLN A 107 11.38 -15.58 -12.76
N GLY A 108 10.18 -15.83 -13.31
CA GLY A 108 9.00 -16.23 -12.53
C GLY A 108 8.27 -15.07 -11.85
N VAL A 109 8.60 -13.83 -12.19
CA VAL A 109 7.90 -12.63 -11.68
C VAL A 109 6.73 -12.33 -12.60
N SER A 110 5.50 -12.54 -12.13
CA SER A 110 4.27 -12.12 -12.80
C SER A 110 3.82 -10.75 -12.26
N ILE A 111 3.45 -9.86 -13.18
CA ILE A 111 3.12 -8.47 -12.95
C ILE A 111 1.71 -8.22 -13.46
N ASP A 112 0.84 -7.80 -12.55
CA ASP A 112 -0.55 -7.49 -12.88
C ASP A 112 -0.65 -6.13 -13.59
N GLU A 113 -1.69 -5.98 -14.41
CA GLU A 113 -2.13 -4.69 -14.95
C GLU A 113 -2.34 -3.67 -13.82
N LYS A 114 -2.01 -2.40 -14.09
CA LYS A 114 -2.08 -1.30 -13.14
C LYS A 114 -3.44 -1.29 -12.41
N PRO A 115 -3.46 -1.42 -11.08
CA PRO A 115 -4.71 -1.47 -10.34
C PRO A 115 -5.40 -0.09 -10.37
N ALA A 116 -6.73 -0.08 -10.21
CA ALA A 116 -7.53 1.16 -10.12
C ALA A 116 -6.93 2.16 -9.12
N TRP A 117 -7.14 3.47 -9.35
CA TRP A 117 -6.48 4.57 -8.61
C TRP A 117 -6.54 4.48 -7.08
N TRP A 118 -7.61 3.90 -6.52
CA TRP A 118 -7.80 3.72 -5.08
C TRP A 118 -7.01 2.55 -4.49
N ARG A 119 -6.57 1.61 -5.34
CA ARG A 119 -5.63 0.52 -5.02
C ARG A 119 -4.19 0.90 -5.38
N HIS A 120 -3.96 2.10 -5.91
CA HIS A 120 -2.64 2.51 -6.33
C HIS A 120 -1.70 2.63 -5.11
N PRO A 121 -0.49 2.04 -5.17
CA PRO A 121 0.54 2.10 -4.13
C PRO A 121 0.77 3.49 -3.54
N ALA A 122 0.96 4.50 -4.41
CA ALA A 122 1.19 5.89 -4.00
C ALA A 122 0.01 6.50 -3.23
N THR A 123 -1.23 6.26 -3.67
CA THR A 123 -2.43 6.77 -2.99
C THR A 123 -2.57 6.17 -1.60
N ALA A 124 -2.35 4.85 -1.49
CA ALA A 124 -2.41 4.16 -0.21
C ALA A 124 -1.31 4.65 0.75
N PHE A 125 -0.09 4.84 0.25
CA PHE A 125 1.00 5.44 1.01
C PHE A 125 0.67 6.87 1.49
N ALA A 126 0.09 7.70 0.62
CA ALA A 126 -0.31 9.05 0.98
C ALA A 126 -1.37 9.07 2.09
N VAL A 127 -2.39 8.20 2.02
CA VAL A 127 -3.40 8.05 3.09
C VAL A 127 -2.75 7.59 4.40
N TYR A 128 -1.87 6.59 4.34
CA TYR A 128 -1.12 6.10 5.49
C TYR A 128 -0.30 7.23 6.15
N ALA A 129 0.49 7.95 5.36
CA ALA A 129 1.36 9.01 5.84
C ALA A 129 0.57 10.22 6.38
N ALA A 130 -0.45 10.69 5.64
CA ALA A 130 -1.22 11.87 6.04
C ALA A 130 -1.97 11.65 7.35
N VAL A 131 -2.67 10.53 7.49
CA VAL A 131 -3.40 10.20 8.73
C VAL A 131 -2.42 9.86 9.86
N GLY A 132 -1.29 9.21 9.55
CA GLY A 132 -0.24 8.96 10.53
C GLY A 132 0.37 10.24 11.10
N LEU A 133 0.72 11.20 10.25
CA LEU A 133 1.25 12.51 10.63
C LEU A 133 0.26 13.32 11.48
N LEU A 134 -1.04 13.22 11.18
CA LEU A 134 -2.08 13.84 12.01
C LEU A 134 -2.03 13.31 13.46
N TRP A 135 -1.90 12.00 13.66
CA TRP A 135 -1.81 11.43 15.01
C TRP A 135 -0.54 11.87 15.75
N ILE A 136 0.60 11.90 15.06
CA ILE A 136 1.87 12.41 15.61
C ILE A 136 1.71 13.89 16.00
N PHE A 137 1.08 14.70 15.15
CA PHE A 137 0.82 16.11 15.43
C PHE A 137 -0.08 16.30 16.66
N LEU A 138 -1.17 15.54 16.79
CA LEU A 138 -2.03 15.56 17.97
C LEU A 138 -1.30 15.12 19.24
N PHE A 139 -0.40 14.14 19.13
CA PHE A 139 0.45 13.70 20.23
C PHE A 139 1.42 14.80 20.69
N ILE A 140 2.10 15.47 19.75
CA ILE A 140 2.99 16.61 20.05
C ILE A 140 2.23 17.75 20.73
N ILE A 141 1.03 18.10 20.23
CA ILE A 141 0.16 19.09 20.87
C ILE A 141 -0.17 18.66 22.31
N GLY A 142 -0.49 17.38 22.52
CA GLY A 142 -0.76 16.80 23.83
C GLY A 142 0.42 17.00 24.79
N ILE A 143 1.62 16.61 24.36
CA ILE A 143 2.87 16.79 25.12
C ILE A 143 3.09 18.27 25.46
N PHE A 144 3.02 19.16 24.46
CA PHE A 144 3.26 20.58 24.67
C PHE A 144 2.28 21.18 25.69
N ARG A 145 1.00 20.78 25.63
CA ARG A 145 -0.01 21.22 26.62
C ARG A 145 0.28 20.69 28.02
N CYS A 146 0.74 19.45 28.15
CA CYS A 146 1.15 18.88 29.43
C CYS A 146 2.38 19.61 29.99
N LEU A 147 3.40 19.83 29.17
CA LEU A 147 4.61 20.56 29.53
C LEU A 147 4.31 22.00 29.95
N LEU A 148 3.48 22.72 29.18
CA LEU A 148 3.07 24.07 29.52
C LEU A 148 2.31 24.11 30.85
N ARG A 149 1.41 23.17 31.12
CA ARG A 149 0.70 23.09 32.41
C ARG A 149 1.65 22.79 33.56
N PHE A 150 2.64 21.94 33.32
CA PHE A 150 3.68 21.62 34.30
C PHE A 150 4.52 22.87 34.63
N ILE A 151 5.00 23.59 33.62
CA ILE A 151 5.75 24.86 33.80
C ILE A 151 4.89 25.91 34.52
N LEU A 152 3.62 26.04 34.15
CA LEU A 152 2.68 26.96 34.79
C LEU A 152 2.15 26.47 36.15
N ARG A 153 2.65 25.34 36.67
CA ARG A 153 2.23 24.72 37.95
C ARG A 153 0.72 24.56 38.10
N LYS A 154 0.01 24.33 36.99
CA LYS A 154 -1.43 24.09 36.99
C LYS A 154 -1.70 22.63 37.35
N LYS A 155 -2.83 22.37 38.03
CA LYS A 155 -3.29 21.00 38.32
C LYS A 155 -3.32 20.19 37.03
N GLN A 156 -2.61 19.06 37.02
CA GLN A 156 -2.61 18.14 35.90
C GLN A 156 -3.97 17.45 35.83
N ALA A 157 -4.64 17.57 34.68
CA ALA A 157 -5.82 16.78 34.39
C ALA A 157 -5.36 15.51 33.67
N LEU A 158 -6.05 14.40 33.93
CA LEU A 158 -5.82 13.15 33.20
C LEU A 158 -5.90 13.39 31.68
N PRO A 159 -5.02 12.75 30.89
CA PRO A 159 -5.05 12.87 29.44
C PRO A 159 -6.42 12.43 28.92
N GLY A 160 -7.03 13.27 28.09
CA GLY A 160 -8.34 12.98 27.50
C GLY A 160 -8.26 11.84 26.47
N PRO A 161 -9.41 11.29 26.02
CA PRO A 161 -9.46 10.19 25.07
C PRO A 161 -8.68 10.45 23.77
N VAL A 162 -8.67 11.70 23.29
CA VAL A 162 -7.90 12.09 22.09
C VAL A 162 -6.40 11.95 22.30
N ALA A 163 -5.89 12.36 23.47
CA ALA A 163 -4.47 12.21 23.79
C ALA A 163 -4.09 10.73 23.91
N TRP A 164 -4.96 9.91 24.51
CA TRP A 164 -4.77 8.46 24.58
C TRP A 164 -4.69 7.82 23.18
N MET A 165 -5.64 8.11 22.29
CA MET A 165 -5.63 7.60 20.91
C MET A 165 -4.38 8.04 20.16
N ALA A 166 -4.01 9.32 20.26
CA ALA A 166 -2.82 9.86 19.60
C ALA A 166 -1.54 9.17 20.07
N THR A 167 -1.41 8.88 21.37
CA THR A 167 -0.27 8.11 21.90
C THR A 167 -0.22 6.72 21.31
N LEU A 168 -1.34 5.97 21.33
CA LEU A 168 -1.38 4.60 20.81
C LEU A 168 -1.02 4.52 19.33
N PHE A 169 -1.60 5.41 18.51
CA PHE A 169 -1.26 5.46 17.08
C PHE A 169 0.17 5.91 16.83
N THR A 170 0.68 6.88 17.59
CA THR A 170 2.06 7.34 17.44
C THR A 170 3.05 6.23 17.77
N VAL A 171 2.83 5.52 18.89
CA VAL A 171 3.66 4.37 19.25
C VAL A 171 3.60 3.33 18.15
N PHE A 172 2.39 2.94 17.70
CA PHE A 172 2.19 2.02 16.59
C PHE A 172 2.95 2.43 15.31
N LEU A 173 2.83 3.68 14.89
CA LEU A 173 3.49 4.19 13.68
C LEU A 173 5.01 4.10 13.78
N ILE A 174 5.58 4.50 14.93
CA ILE A 174 7.03 4.48 15.14
C ILE A 174 7.56 3.04 15.05
N GLY A 175 6.94 2.08 15.75
CA GLY A 175 7.41 0.69 15.65
C GLY A 175 7.11 0.06 14.29
N GLN A 176 6.06 0.47 13.58
CA GLN A 176 5.83 0.06 12.20
C GLN A 176 6.94 0.55 11.26
N LEU A 177 7.41 1.78 11.44
CA LEU A 177 8.52 2.32 10.66
C LEU A 177 9.87 1.65 10.99
N LEU A 178 10.15 1.45 12.29
CA LEU A 178 11.44 0.96 12.76
C LEU A 178 11.61 -0.56 12.66
N TYR A 179 10.53 -1.33 12.82
CA TYR A 179 10.57 -2.79 12.92
C TYR A 179 9.67 -3.47 11.89
N GLY A 180 8.50 -2.86 11.62
CA GLY A 180 7.55 -3.30 10.60
C GLY A 180 8.17 -3.49 9.22
N ASN A 181 9.02 -2.56 8.81
CA ASN A 181 9.61 -2.50 7.47
C ASN A 181 10.81 -3.43 7.26
N SER A 182 11.54 -3.79 8.31
CA SER A 182 12.81 -4.51 8.19
C SER A 182 12.70 -6.04 8.37
N GLU A 183 11.77 -6.51 9.22
CA GLU A 183 11.73 -7.93 9.64
C GLU A 183 10.76 -8.81 8.83
N VAL A 184 9.75 -8.22 8.19
CA VAL A 184 8.71 -8.98 7.48
C VAL A 184 9.23 -9.66 6.23
N PHE A 185 10.27 -9.12 5.60
CA PHE A 185 10.73 -9.62 4.30
C PHE A 185 11.34 -11.02 4.35
N THR A 186 11.82 -11.45 5.53
CA THR A 186 12.59 -12.69 5.68
C THR A 186 11.97 -13.71 6.64
N ARG A 187 11.29 -13.29 7.72
CA ARG A 187 10.87 -14.21 8.80
C ARG A 187 9.42 -14.06 9.26
N GLY A 188 8.68 -13.08 8.72
CA GLY A 188 7.39 -12.67 9.27
C GLY A 188 7.51 -11.99 10.64
N TYR A 189 6.40 -11.56 11.22
CA TYR A 189 6.42 -10.88 12.52
C TYR A 189 6.56 -11.86 13.70
N PRO A 190 7.38 -11.54 14.71
CA PRO A 190 7.34 -12.28 15.97
C PRO A 190 5.98 -12.08 16.66
N MET A 191 5.58 -13.06 17.48
CA MET A 191 4.25 -13.10 18.10
C MET A 191 3.93 -11.84 18.93
N TRP A 192 4.91 -11.30 19.66
CA TRP A 192 4.74 -10.08 20.45
C TRP A 192 4.42 -8.85 19.58
N TYR A 193 4.96 -8.79 18.37
CA TYR A 193 4.70 -7.70 17.43
C TYR A 193 3.34 -7.88 16.76
N ALA A 194 3.06 -9.10 16.29
CA ALA A 194 1.81 -9.45 15.64
C ALA A 194 0.61 -9.24 16.58
N TRP A 195 0.68 -9.68 17.84
CA TRP A 195 -0.46 -9.61 18.77
C TRP A 195 -0.41 -8.42 19.73
N GLY A 196 0.77 -8.04 20.20
CA GLY A 196 0.90 -6.90 21.12
C GLY A 196 0.85 -5.59 20.36
N PHE A 197 1.86 -5.36 19.52
CA PHE A 197 2.07 -4.07 18.88
C PHE A 197 1.00 -3.75 17.82
N SER A 198 0.64 -4.72 16.98
CA SER A 198 -0.38 -4.54 15.94
C SER A 198 -1.82 -4.47 16.49
N SER A 199 -2.02 -4.65 17.80
CA SER A 199 -3.31 -4.43 18.48
C SER A 199 -3.49 -3.01 19.02
N LEU A 200 -2.44 -2.18 19.05
CA LEU A 200 -2.54 -0.79 19.54
C LEU A 200 -3.59 0.05 18.79
N PRO A 201 -3.74 -0.04 17.45
CA PRO A 201 -4.83 0.65 16.74
C PRO A 201 -6.24 0.18 17.15
N LEU A 202 -6.39 -1.07 17.58
CA LEU A 202 -7.67 -1.60 18.07
C LEU A 202 -8.00 -1.03 19.45
N LEU A 203 -7.00 -0.86 20.32
CA LEU A 203 -7.17 -0.17 21.60
C LEU A 203 -7.51 1.32 21.40
N ALA A 204 -6.91 1.96 20.38
CA ALA A 204 -7.27 3.33 20.00
C ALA A 204 -8.72 3.41 19.49
N LEU A 205 -9.18 2.42 18.72
CA LEU A 205 -10.56 2.31 18.27
C LEU A 205 -11.54 2.19 19.44
N ALA A 206 -11.23 1.40 20.47
CA ALA A 206 -12.04 1.34 21.69
C ALA A 206 -12.14 2.73 22.36
N GLY A 207 -11.04 3.48 22.41
CA GLY A 207 -11.03 4.88 22.86
C GLY A 207 -11.91 5.80 22.00
N ALA A 208 -11.92 5.60 20.69
CA ALA A 208 -12.76 6.36 19.77
C ALA A 208 -14.25 6.07 19.98
N ILE A 209 -14.63 4.81 20.21
CA ILE A 209 -16.00 4.42 20.53
C ILE A 209 -16.47 5.13 21.81
N VAL A 210 -15.67 5.09 22.88
CA VAL A 210 -15.98 5.78 24.13
C VAL A 210 -16.12 7.29 23.91
N LEU A 211 -15.23 7.90 23.13
CA LEU A 211 -15.31 9.32 22.78
C LEU A 211 -16.59 9.62 21.98
N GLY A 212 -16.95 8.78 21.01
CA GLY A 212 -18.15 8.90 20.21
C GLY A 212 -19.41 8.86 21.06
N VAL A 213 -19.57 7.83 21.90
CA VAL A 213 -20.71 7.68 22.82
C VAL A 213 -20.86 8.92 23.71
N ARG A 214 -19.77 9.39 24.32
CA ARG A 214 -19.80 10.62 25.15
C ARG A 214 -20.20 11.86 24.34
N THR A 215 -19.73 11.95 23.11
CA THR A 215 -19.99 13.09 22.21
C THR A 215 -21.45 13.13 21.76
N PHE A 216 -22.03 11.98 21.40
CA PHE A 216 -23.44 11.89 20.98
C PHE A 216 -24.42 12.06 22.14
N SER A 217 -24.10 11.51 23.32
CA SER A 217 -24.93 11.70 24.52
C SER A 217 -24.96 13.16 25.00
N ALA A 218 -23.84 13.88 24.90
CA ALA A 218 -23.75 15.29 25.29
C ALA A 218 -24.45 16.26 24.31
N ARG A 219 -24.73 15.83 23.08
CA ARG A 219 -25.30 16.67 22.02
C ARG A 219 -26.73 17.15 22.35
N LYS A 220 -27.46 16.40 23.18
CA LYS A 220 -28.82 16.73 23.65
C LYS A 220 -28.90 17.96 24.58
N SER A 221 -27.77 18.48 25.07
CA SER A 221 -27.73 19.53 26.13
C SER A 221 -26.94 20.80 25.76
N SER A 222 -26.39 20.89 24.54
CA SER A 222 -25.32 21.86 24.22
C SER A 222 -25.79 23.13 23.47
N THR A 223 -25.94 24.25 24.18
CA THR A 223 -26.29 25.58 23.61
C THR A 223 -25.10 26.51 23.28
N GLY A 224 -23.86 26.20 23.66
CA GLY A 224 -22.71 27.11 23.46
C GLY A 224 -21.81 26.81 22.25
N GLN A 225 -21.33 27.85 21.54
CA GLN A 225 -20.45 27.75 20.35
C GLN A 225 -19.15 26.97 20.62
N LYS A 226 -18.47 27.24 21.73
CA LYS A 226 -17.25 26.51 22.14
C LYS A 226 -17.49 25.02 22.32
N ARG A 227 -18.65 24.65 22.88
CA ARG A 227 -19.06 23.26 23.11
C ARG A 227 -19.40 22.56 21.80
N ARG A 228 -20.07 23.27 20.87
CA ARG A 228 -20.33 22.79 19.49
C ARG A 228 -19.02 22.49 18.74
N LEU A 229 -18.04 23.38 18.79
CA LEU A 229 -16.74 23.16 18.14
C LEU A 229 -16.01 21.94 18.73
N GLN A 230 -16.02 21.79 20.05
CA GLN A 230 -15.43 20.62 20.71
C GLN A 230 -16.15 19.32 20.34
N THR A 231 -17.48 19.32 20.25
CA THR A 231 -18.25 18.17 19.78
C THR A 231 -17.91 17.83 18.33
N CYS A 232 -17.80 18.82 17.44
CA CYS A 232 -17.42 18.61 16.05
C CYS A 232 -16.01 18.00 15.94
N PHE A 233 -15.03 18.57 16.66
CA PHE A 233 -13.67 18.06 16.71
C PHE A 233 -13.61 16.61 17.21
N SER A 234 -14.32 16.28 18.30
CA SER A 234 -14.39 14.91 18.81
C SER A 234 -15.03 13.95 17.82
N ALA A 235 -16.11 14.36 17.13
CA ALA A 235 -16.78 13.54 16.12
C ALA A 235 -15.87 13.28 14.91
N VAL A 236 -15.21 14.30 14.39
CA VAL A 236 -14.25 14.17 13.29
C VAL A 236 -13.08 13.26 13.68
N THR A 237 -12.53 13.44 14.88
CA THR A 237 -11.44 12.58 15.40
C THR A 237 -11.87 11.11 15.49
N CYS A 238 -13.11 10.86 15.95
CA CYS A 238 -13.67 9.52 16.00
C CYS A 238 -13.80 8.88 14.61
N LEU A 239 -14.29 9.64 13.63
CA LEU A 239 -14.44 9.16 12.25
C LEU A 239 -13.08 8.87 11.60
N ILE A 240 -12.09 9.74 11.82
CA ILE A 240 -10.72 9.53 11.34
C ILE A 240 -10.12 8.27 11.96
N CYS A 241 -10.28 8.06 13.27
CA CYS A 241 -9.83 6.83 13.94
C CYS A 241 -10.47 5.58 13.33
N LEU A 242 -11.80 5.59 13.15
CA LEU A 242 -12.52 4.45 12.59
C LEU A 242 -12.04 4.14 11.17
N PHE A 243 -12.02 5.16 10.30
CA PHE A 243 -11.56 5.02 8.92
C PHE A 243 -10.12 4.50 8.87
N TYR A 244 -9.23 5.05 9.70
CA TYR A 244 -7.84 4.65 9.72
C TYR A 244 -7.66 3.21 10.20
N THR A 245 -8.38 2.78 11.23
CA THR A 245 -8.34 1.38 11.68
C THR A 245 -8.86 0.42 10.60
N ILE A 246 -9.94 0.76 9.88
CA ILE A 246 -10.44 -0.03 8.75
C ILE A 246 -9.39 -0.11 7.63
N PHE A 247 -8.75 1.01 7.32
CA PHE A 247 -7.66 1.06 6.35
C PHE A 247 -6.51 0.12 6.76
N LEU A 248 -6.03 0.21 8.01
CA LEU A 248 -4.97 -0.66 8.53
C LEU A 248 -5.37 -2.14 8.50
N TYR A 249 -6.65 -2.46 8.79
CA TYR A 249 -7.19 -3.81 8.70
C TYR A 249 -7.12 -4.35 7.26
N TYR A 250 -7.60 -3.59 6.29
CA TYR A 250 -7.62 -3.98 4.88
C TYR A 250 -6.21 -4.27 4.32
N TRP A 251 -5.20 -3.60 4.87
CA TRP A 251 -3.81 -3.70 4.46
C TRP A 251 -2.95 -4.64 5.32
N ASN A 252 -3.59 -5.47 6.15
CA ASN A 252 -2.95 -6.48 7.00
C ASN A 252 -1.86 -5.88 7.91
N MET A 253 -2.17 -4.72 8.51
CA MET A 253 -1.31 -4.03 9.48
C MET A 253 -1.79 -4.20 10.94
N LEU A 254 -2.91 -4.90 11.16
CA LEU A 254 -3.46 -5.17 12.48
C LEU A 254 -3.25 -6.63 12.90
N SER A 255 -3.31 -6.89 14.21
CA SER A 255 -3.23 -8.24 14.79
C SER A 255 -4.23 -9.22 14.17
N ILE A 256 -5.44 -8.74 13.89
CA ILE A 256 -6.48 -9.46 13.16
C ILE A 256 -6.51 -8.93 11.74
N HIS A 257 -6.33 -9.81 10.75
CA HIS A 257 -6.33 -9.46 9.33
C HIS A 257 -6.89 -10.62 8.50
N TYR A 258 -7.25 -10.33 7.24
CA TYR A 258 -7.73 -11.35 6.31
C TYR A 258 -6.54 -11.99 5.61
N SER A 259 -6.51 -13.32 5.58
CA SER A 259 -5.51 -14.15 4.90
C SER A 259 -5.79 -14.25 3.41
#